data_AF-A0AAE9FHB0-F1
#
_entry.id   AF-A0AAE9FHB0-F1
#
_cell.length_a   1.000
_cell.length_b   1.000
_cell.length_c   1.000
_cell.angle_alpha   90.00
_cell.angle_beta   90.00
_cell.angle_gamma   90.00
#
_symmetry.space_group_name_H-M   'P 1'
#
loop_
_entity.id
_entity.type
_entity.pdbx_description
1 polymer ?
#
loop_
_entity_poly.entity_id
_entity_poly.type
_entity_poly.pdbx_seq_one_letter_code
_entity_poly.pdbx_strand_id
1 'polypeptide(L)'
;MEASMFDLKHLELIFGTKTNFPEFQINKTRMNIQRLTLIRNTAVQCGATALYLNKLDRLIELNCTIIRLGGQPLCHADLVVMWQTVMEIRGIEALLEGFC
;
A
#
# COMPACT_ATOMS: atom_id res chain seq x y z
N MET A 1 14.52 10.68 -28.34
CA MET A 1 13.25 11.42 -28.33
C MET A 1 12.95 11.71 -26.88
N GLU A 2 13.31 12.91 -26.45
CA GLU A 2 13.33 13.36 -25.06
C GLU A 2 11.89 13.49 -24.55
N ALA A 3 11.53 12.68 -23.54
CA ALA A 3 10.37 12.98 -22.73
C ALA A 3 10.65 14.34 -22.08
N SER A 4 9.83 15.34 -22.45
CA SER A 4 10.06 16.73 -22.14
C SER A 4 10.31 16.95 -20.65
N MET A 5 11.40 17.64 -20.33
CA MET A 5 11.78 18.20 -19.03
C MET A 5 10.70 19.12 -18.39
N PHE A 6 9.55 19.26 -19.05
CA PHE A 6 8.36 20.00 -18.62
C PHE A 6 7.45 19.22 -17.65
N ASP A 7 7.61 17.90 -17.52
CA ASP A 7 6.62 17.04 -16.84
C ASP A 7 6.95 16.76 -15.35
N LEU A 8 8.22 16.55 -15.00
CA LEU A 8 8.61 16.16 -13.64
C LEU A 8 8.72 17.32 -12.64
N LYS A 9 9.26 18.47 -13.06
CA LYS A 9 9.42 19.65 -12.17
C LYS A 9 8.08 20.26 -11.75
N HIS A 10 7.07 20.19 -12.62
CA HIS A 10 5.73 20.67 -12.30
C HIS A 10 5.05 19.72 -11.29
N LEU A 11 5.21 18.41 -11.46
CA LEU A 11 4.73 17.42 -10.50
C LEU A 11 5.43 17.55 -9.13
N GLU A 12 6.75 17.78 -9.09
CA GLU A 12 7.46 18.05 -7.83
C GLU A 12 6.95 19.34 -7.14
N LEU A 13 6.62 20.38 -7.91
CA LEU A 13 6.08 21.64 -7.38
C LEU A 13 4.64 21.48 -6.84
N ILE A 14 3.83 20.63 -7.49
CA ILE A 14 2.43 20.36 -7.12
C ILE A 14 2.33 19.40 -5.93
N PHE A 15 3.14 18.33 -5.92
CA PHE A 15 3.08 17.28 -4.90
C PHE A 15 4.05 17.50 -3.75
N GLY A 16 5.08 18.35 -3.90
CA GLY A 16 6.07 18.64 -2.86
C GLY A 16 6.99 17.46 -2.52
N THR A 17 7.03 16.42 -3.36
CA THR A 17 7.82 15.20 -3.13
C THR A 17 8.42 14.68 -4.44
N LYS A 18 9.65 14.15 -4.34
CA LYS A 18 10.38 13.52 -5.46
C LYS A 18 9.97 12.07 -5.71
N THR A 19 9.23 11.49 -4.78
CA THR A 19 8.76 10.10 -4.81
C THR A 19 7.24 10.04 -4.88
N ASN A 20 6.71 8.89 -5.32
CA ASN A 20 5.26 8.66 -5.41
C ASN A 20 4.54 8.81 -4.07
N PHE A 21 5.25 8.56 -2.96
CA PHE A 21 4.73 8.78 -1.62
C PHE A 21 5.78 9.45 -0.73
N PRO A 22 5.38 10.40 0.12
CA PRO A 22 6.30 11.00 1.07
C PRO A 22 6.72 9.98 2.13
N GLU A 23 7.94 10.10 2.63
CA GLU A 23 8.55 9.11 3.53
C GLU A 23 7.72 8.80 4.78
N PHE A 24 7.04 9.80 5.34
CA PHE A 24 6.18 9.58 6.51
C PHE A 24 5.01 8.62 6.22
N GLN A 25 4.47 8.64 4.99
CA GLN A 25 3.42 7.69 4.59
C GLN A 25 3.99 6.28 4.43
N ILE A 26 5.20 6.16 3.86
CA ILE A 26 5.90 4.87 3.76
C ILE A 26 6.12 4.28 5.16
N ASN A 27 6.54 5.09 6.14
CA ASN A 27 6.71 4.66 7.52
C ASN A 27 5.39 4.23 8.17
N LYS A 28 4.29 4.96 7.92
CA LYS A 28 2.96 4.55 8.39
C LYS A 28 2.54 3.20 7.79
N THR A 29 2.80 2.97 6.50
CA THR A 29 2.52 1.68 5.84
C THR A 29 3.37 0.55 6.44
N ARG A 30 4.64 0.79 6.78
CA ARG A 30 5.49 -0.19 7.49
C ARG A 30 4.90 -0.58 8.84
N MET A 31 4.44 0.39 9.62
CA MET A 31 3.76 0.12 10.90
C MET A 31 2.48 -0.70 10.70
N ASN A 32 1.72 -0.42 9.64
CA ASN A 32 0.51 -1.19 9.32
C ASN A 32 0.83 -2.66 8.99
N ILE A 33 1.91 -2.93 8.24
CA ILE A 33 2.38 -4.29 7.97
C ILE A 33 2.72 -5.02 9.28
N GLN A 34 3.45 -4.36 10.19
CA GLN A 34 3.77 -4.96 11.49
C GLN A 34 2.51 -5.32 12.28
N ARG A 35 1.52 -4.42 12.31
CA ARG A 35 0.22 -4.66 12.93
C ARG A 35 -0.51 -5.84 12.28
N LEU A 36 -0.59 -5.90 10.95
CA LEU A 36 -1.26 -6.98 10.23
C LEU A 36 -0.58 -8.33 10.47
N THR A 37 0.76 -8.37 10.46
CA THR A 37 1.53 -9.58 10.77
C THR A 37 1.24 -10.08 12.19
N LEU A 38 1.13 -9.18 13.17
CA LEU A 38 0.75 -9.55 14.53
C LEU A 38 -0.65 -10.16 14.57
N ILE A 39 -1.64 -9.50 13.96
CA ILE A 39 -3.02 -10.00 13.89
C ILE A 39 -3.06 -11.38 13.23
N ARG A 40 -2.34 -11.55 12.12
CA ARG A 40 -2.24 -12.80 11.37
C ARG A 40 -1.66 -13.93 12.22
N ASN A 41 -0.59 -13.67 12.96
CA ASN A 41 0.02 -14.66 13.84
C ASN A 41 -0.91 -15.07 14.98
N THR A 42 -1.60 -14.11 15.60
CA THR A 42 -2.63 -14.40 16.62
C THR A 42 -3.78 -15.21 16.04
N ALA A 43 -4.26 -14.85 14.85
CA ALA A 43 -5.35 -15.56 14.17
C ALA A 43 -4.99 -17.03 13.91
N VAL A 44 -3.74 -17.31 13.51
CA VAL A 44 -3.25 -18.70 13.39
C VAL A 44 -3.32 -19.43 14.72
N GLN A 45 -2.85 -18.81 15.80
CA GLN A 45 -2.88 -19.42 17.14
C GLN A 45 -4.30 -19.68 17.65
N CYS A 46 -5.27 -18.86 17.25
CA CYS A 46 -6.68 -19.04 17.56
C CYS A 46 -7.41 -20.02 16.62
N GLY A 47 -6.73 -20.62 15.64
CA GLY A 47 -7.34 -21.56 14.70
C GLY A 47 -8.25 -20.90 13.67
N ALA A 48 -7.95 -19.66 13.27
CA ALA A 48 -8.71 -18.96 12.24
C ALA A 48 -8.73 -19.73 10.91
N THR A 49 -9.79 -19.51 10.12
CA THR A 49 -9.96 -20.19 8.84
C THR A 49 -8.90 -19.76 7.82
N ALA A 50 -8.56 -20.67 6.90
CA ALA A 50 -7.64 -20.37 5.80
C ALA A 50 -8.10 -19.15 4.97
N LEU A 51 -9.41 -18.97 4.80
CA LEU A 51 -9.97 -17.81 4.08
C LEU A 51 -9.64 -16.49 4.78
N TYR A 52 -9.76 -16.44 6.11
CA TYR A 52 -9.42 -15.25 6.90
C TYR A 52 -7.91 -14.96 6.85
N LEU A 53 -7.08 -16.00 7.01
CA LEU A 53 -5.63 -15.87 6.93
C LEU A 53 -5.17 -15.38 5.55
N ASN A 54 -5.75 -15.91 4.47
CA ASN A 54 -5.44 -15.47 3.11
C ASN A 54 -5.75 -13.98 2.88
N LYS A 55 -6.82 -13.45 3.50
CA LYS A 55 -7.14 -12.01 3.43
C LYS A 55 -6.09 -11.17 4.15
N LEU A 56 -5.63 -11.60 5.31
CA LEU A 56 -4.55 -10.91 6.04
C LEU A 56 -3.22 -10.96 5.28
N ASP A 57 -2.87 -12.13 4.73
CA ASP A 57 -1.66 -12.30 3.91
C ASP A 57 -1.71 -11.40 2.66
N ARG A 58 -2.88 -11.30 2.01
CA ARG A 58 -3.09 -10.38 0.88
C ARG A 58 -2.97 -8.90 1.29
N LEU A 59 -3.52 -8.50 2.44
CA LEU A 59 -3.34 -7.13 2.94
C LEU A 59 -1.87 -6.79 3.17
N ILE A 60 -1.08 -7.71 3.73
CA ILE A 60 0.37 -7.52 3.93
C ILE A 60 1.06 -7.32 2.58
N GLU A 61 0.78 -8.17 1.59
CA GLU A 61 1.35 -8.08 0.24
C GLU A 61 1.03 -6.75 -0.45
N LEU A 62 -0.22 -6.30 -0.38
CA LEU A 62 -0.65 -5.02 -0.96
C LEU A 62 0.04 -3.83 -0.29
N ASN A 63 0.19 -3.86 1.05
CA ASN A 63 0.93 -2.81 1.76
C ASN A 63 2.42 -2.82 1.41
N CYS A 64 3.04 -3.99 1.20
CA CYS A 64 4.41 -4.09 0.67
C CYS A 64 4.53 -3.46 -0.73
N THR A 65 3.52 -3.66 -1.59
CA THR A 65 3.47 -3.04 -2.92
C THR A 65 3.40 -1.51 -2.83
N ILE A 66 2.60 -0.95 -1.91
CA ILE A 66 2.56 0.50 -1.65
C ILE A 66 3.94 1.03 -1.22
N ILE A 67 4.66 0.33 -0.34
CA ILE A 67 6.02 0.75 0.06
C ILE A 67 6.97 0.77 -1.14
N ARG A 68 6.95 -0.31 -1.93
CA ARG A 68 7.85 -0.47 -3.09
C ARG A 68 7.62 0.65 -4.12
N LEU A 69 6.37 0.90 -4.49
CA LEU A 69 5.97 1.93 -5.45
C LEU A 69 6.14 3.34 -4.88
N GLY A 70 5.79 3.52 -3.60
CA GLY A 70 5.87 4.80 -2.91
C GLY A 70 7.29 5.33 -2.80
N GLY A 71 8.29 4.45 -2.68
CA GLY A 71 9.70 4.82 -2.68
C GLY A 71 10.32 5.05 -4.06
N GLN A 72 9.60 4.79 -5.16
CA GLN A 72 10.08 5.09 -6.51
C GLN A 72 9.97 6.58 -6.82
N PRO A 73 10.78 7.10 -7.78
CA PRO A 73 10.58 8.42 -8.34
C PRO A 73 9.14 8.64 -8.81
N LEU A 74 8.65 9.86 -8.64
CA LEU A 74 7.28 10.21 -8.98
C LEU A 74 6.96 9.89 -10.45
N CYS A 75 5.99 9.00 -10.70
CA CYS A 75 5.55 8.65 -12.04
C CYS A 75 4.05 8.30 -12.07
N HIS A 76 3.35 8.72 -13.14
CA HIS A 76 1.91 8.56 -13.26
C HIS A 76 1.46 7.09 -13.24
N ALA A 77 2.19 6.20 -13.92
CA ALA A 77 1.85 4.78 -14.00
C ALA A 77 1.84 4.12 -12.62
N ASP A 78 2.86 4.40 -11.79
CA ASP A 78 2.93 3.86 -10.43
C ASP A 78 1.81 4.42 -9.55
N LEU A 79 1.46 5.70 -9.69
CA LEU A 79 0.35 6.30 -8.95
C LEU A 79 -1.00 5.61 -9.27
N VAL A 80 -1.23 5.22 -10.53
CA VAL A 80 -2.43 4.47 -10.92
C VAL A 80 -2.45 3.10 -10.26
N VAL A 81 -1.31 2.39 -10.25
CA VAL A 81 -1.20 1.07 -9.59
C VAL A 81 -1.39 1.21 -8.07
N MET A 82 -0.81 2.25 -7.46
CA MET A 82 -1.00 2.54 -6.04
C MET A 82 -2.48 2.81 -5.72
N TRP A 83 -3.19 3.57 -6.55
CA TRP A 83 -4.63 3.80 -6.38
C TRP A 83 -5.43 2.50 -6.41
N GLN A 84 -5.19 1.64 -7.41
CA GLN A 84 -5.84 0.33 -7.51
C GLN A 84 -5.54 -0.53 -6.28
N THR A 85 -4.29 -0.54 -5.84
CA THR A 85 -3.83 -1.26 -4.63
C THR A 85 -4.58 -0.78 -3.39
N VAL A 86 -4.75 0.54 -3.22
CA VAL A 86 -5.51 1.12 -2.09
C VAL A 86 -6.99 0.74 -2.14
N MET A 87 -7.60 0.72 -3.33
CA MET A 87 -8.99 0.29 -3.48
C MET A 87 -9.17 -1.17 -3.10
N GLU A 88 -8.23 -2.04 -3.48
CA GLU A 88 -8.25 -3.45 -3.10
C GLU A 88 -8.10 -3.64 -1.58
N ILE A 89 -7.16 -2.92 -0.95
CA ILE A 89 -6.98 -2.91 0.52
C ILE A 89 -8.32 -2.58 1.20
N ARG A 90 -8.95 -1.47 0.83
CA ARG A 90 -10.23 -1.04 1.41
C ARG A 90 -11.34 -2.07 1.22
N GLY A 91 -11.38 -2.71 0.05
CA GLY A 91 -12.34 -3.79 -0.22
C GLY A 91 -12.14 -4.99 0.70
N ILE A 92 -10.89 -5.40 0.95
CA ILE A 92 -10.58 -6.50 1.86
C ILE A 92 -10.88 -6.10 3.32
N GLU A 93 -10.52 -4.89 3.74
CA GLU A 93 -10.81 -4.38 5.09
C GLU A 93 -12.32 -4.37 5.36
N ALA A 94 -13.14 -3.86 4.44
CA ALA A 94 -14.59 -3.87 4.56
C ALA A 94 -15.17 -5.30 4.68
N LEU A 95 -14.61 -6.26 3.95
CA LEU A 95 -14.99 -7.66 4.08
C LEU A 95 -14.62 -8.24 5.44
N LEU A 96 -13.50 -7.81 6.04
CA LEU A 96 -13.06 -8.27 7.36
C LEU A 96 -13.86 -7.65 8.50
N GLU A 97 -14.26 -6.38 8.39
CA GLU A 97 -15.13 -5.71 9.36
C GLU A 97 -16.51 -6.37 9.45
N GLY A 98 -17.00 -6.96 8.37
CA GLY A 98 -18.25 -7.73 8.35
C GLY A 98 -18.20 -9.08 9.08
N PHE A 99 -17.04 -9.52 9.58
CA PHE A 99 -16.87 -10.75 10.38
C PHE A 99 -16.78 -10.50 11.90
N CYS A 100 -16.89 -9.25 12.36
CA CYS A 100 -16.97 -8.88 13.77
C CYS A 100 -18.41 -8.80 14.27
#